data_AF-A0A2T5J489-F1
#
_entry.id   AF-A0A2T5J489-F1
#
_cell.length_a   1.000
_cell.length_b   1.000
_cell.length_c   1.000
_cell.angle_alpha   90.00
_cell.angle_beta   90.00
_cell.angle_gamma   90.00
#
_symmetry.space_group_name_H-M   'P 1'
#
loop_
_entity.id
_entity.type
_entity.pdbx_description
1 polymer ?
#
loop_
_entity_poly.entity_id
_entity_poly.type
_entity_poly.pdbx_seq_one_letter_code
_entity_poly.pdbx_strand_id
1 'polypeptide(L)'
;MKNSIITEAQIVKAIKEYEGGRELNDICRELGIHKSTFYNWRKKYAGMDSQELKRLKELEEENRKLKHMYAELALDNKMLKDVLSKKF
;
A
#
# COMPACT_ATOMS: atom_id res chain seq x y z
N MET A 1 -19.11 -16.40 -1.69
CA MET A 1 -17.98 -16.10 -2.61
C MET A 1 -16.71 -16.14 -1.78
N LYS A 2 -15.72 -16.97 -2.17
CA LYS A 2 -14.45 -17.04 -1.43
C LYS A 2 -13.72 -15.71 -1.63
N ASN A 3 -13.72 -14.85 -0.62
CA ASN A 3 -12.92 -13.62 -0.61
C ASN A 3 -11.46 -14.03 -0.38
N SER A 4 -10.81 -14.53 -1.43
CA SER A 4 -9.35 -14.70 -1.43
C SER A 4 -8.76 -13.30 -1.42
N ILE A 5 -8.03 -12.96 -0.36
CA ILE A 5 -7.33 -11.67 -0.25
C ILE A 5 -6.20 -11.72 -1.29
N ILE A 6 -6.42 -11.11 -2.45
CA ILE A 6 -5.40 -11.01 -3.50
C ILE A 6 -4.32 -10.03 -3.02
N THR A 7 -3.09 -10.51 -2.92
CA THR A 7 -1.94 -9.72 -2.49
C THR A 7 -1.43 -8.82 -3.60
N GLU A 8 -0.80 -7.70 -3.25
CA GLU A 8 -0.18 -6.79 -4.23
C GLU A 8 0.87 -7.48 -5.11
N ALA A 9 1.57 -8.49 -4.58
CA ALA A 9 2.50 -9.29 -5.37
C ALA A 9 1.79 -10.08 -6.47
N GLN A 10 0.61 -10.65 -6.17
CA GLN A 10 -0.22 -11.32 -7.17
C GLN A 10 -0.77 -10.33 -8.20
N ILE A 11 -1.11 -9.10 -7.78
CA ILE A 11 -1.55 -8.03 -8.67
C ILE A 11 -0.45 -7.66 -9.68
N VAL A 12 0.76 -7.39 -9.19
CA VAL A 12 1.92 -7.04 -10.06
C VAL A 12 2.26 -8.19 -10.99
N LYS A 13 2.23 -9.44 -10.50
CA LYS A 13 2.45 -10.63 -11.33
C LYS A 13 1.43 -10.71 -12.48
N ALA A 14 0.14 -10.53 -12.18
CA ALA A 14 -0.92 -10.55 -13.18
C ALA A 14 -0.76 -9.45 -14.24
N ILE A 15 -0.33 -8.24 -13.84
CA ILE A 15 -0.05 -7.15 -14.78
C ILE A 15 1.14 -7.51 -15.68
N LYS A 16 2.24 -8.05 -15.14
CA LYS A 16 3.40 -8.48 -15.92
C LYS A 16 3.08 -9.61 -16.89
N GLU A 17 2.25 -10.58 -16.49
CA GLU A 17 1.80 -11.66 -17.39
C GLU A 17 1.00 -11.10 -18.57
N TYR A 18 0.09 -10.15 -18.31
CA TYR A 18 -0.67 -9.48 -19.36
C TYR A 18 0.23 -8.63 -20.29
N GLU A 19 1.19 -7.90 -19.74
CA GLU A 19 2.18 -7.15 -20.52
C GLU A 19 3.11 -8.08 -21.34
N GLY A 20 3.34 -9.29 -20.86
CA GLY A 20 4.00 -10.38 -21.57
C GLY A 20 3.14 -11.07 -22.64
N GLY A 21 1.92 -10.59 -22.89
CA GLY A 21 1.04 -11.06 -23.96
C GLY A 21 -0.01 -12.09 -23.54
N ARG A 22 -0.14 -12.40 -22.23
CA ARG A 22 -1.18 -13.31 -21.73
C ARG A 22 -2.58 -12.69 -21.90
N GLU A 23 -3.57 -13.53 -22.23
CA GLU A 23 -4.94 -13.06 -22.41
C GLU A 23 -5.56 -12.57 -21.09
N LEU A 24 -6.17 -11.38 -21.12
CA LEU A 24 -6.84 -10.78 -19.97
C LEU A 24 -7.98 -11.65 -19.40
N ASN A 25 -8.71 -12.36 -20.27
CA ASN A 25 -9.83 -13.21 -19.86
C ASN A 25 -9.37 -14.36 -18.96
N ASP A 26 -8.25 -15.00 -19.31
CA ASP A 26 -7.67 -16.11 -18.54
C ASP A 26 -7.22 -15.65 -17.15
N ILE A 27 -6.50 -14.52 -17.10
CA ILE A 27 -6.05 -13.91 -15.84
C ILE A 27 -7.26 -13.60 -14.93
N CYS A 28 -8.32 -13.01 -15.50
CA CYS A 28 -9.52 -12.67 -14.75
C CYS A 28 -10.23 -13.92 -14.21
N ARG A 29 -10.29 -14.99 -15.01
CA ARG A 29 -10.93 -16.25 -14.64
C ARG A 29 -10.17 -16.98 -13.53
N GLU A 30 -8.84 -17.05 -13.62
CA GLU A 30 -8.00 -17.69 -12.62
C GLU A 30 -8.02 -16.97 -11.28
N LEU A 31 -7.95 -15.64 -11.31
CA LEU A 31 -7.98 -14.82 -10.10
C LEU A 31 -9.39 -14.60 -9.57
N GLY A 32 -10.44 -15.00 -10.31
CA GLY A 32 -11.83 -14.80 -9.92
C GLY A 32 -12.23 -13.32 -9.83
N ILE A 33 -11.68 -12.47 -10.71
CA ILE A 33 -11.89 -11.02 -10.73
C ILE A 33 -12.58 -10.56 -12.01
N HIS A 34 -13.20 -9.38 -11.95
CA HIS A 34 -13.71 -8.71 -13.13
C HIS A 34 -12.62 -7.91 -13.85
N LYS A 35 -12.76 -7.71 -15.17
CA LYS A 35 -11.81 -6.92 -15.98
C LYS A 35 -11.61 -5.49 -15.45
N SER A 36 -12.66 -4.87 -14.93
CA SER A 36 -12.58 -3.53 -14.35
C SER A 36 -11.61 -3.49 -13.15
N THR A 37 -11.62 -4.53 -12.31
CA THR A 37 -10.68 -4.67 -11.19
C THR A 37 -9.24 -4.74 -11.69
N PHE A 38 -8.99 -5.52 -12.75
CA PHE A 38 -7.67 -5.61 -13.36
C PHE A 38 -7.19 -4.26 -13.91
N TYR A 39 -8.04 -3.51 -14.62
CA TYR A 39 -7.64 -2.20 -15.14
C TYR A 39 -7.38 -1.17 -14.03
N ASN A 40 -8.13 -1.22 -12.93
CA ASN A 40 -7.85 -0.39 -11.76
C ASN A 40 -6.48 -0.71 -11.15
N TRP A 41 -6.13 -1.99 -11.08
CA TRP A 41 -4.80 -2.41 -10.66
C TRP A 41 -3.72 -1.95 -11.63
N ARG A 42 -3.92 -2.13 -12.94
CA ARG A 42 -2.98 -1.66 -13.96
C ARG A 42 -2.75 -0.15 -13.84
N LYS A 43 -3.80 0.65 -13.63
CA LYS A 43 -3.66 2.09 -13.39
C LYS A 43 -2.81 2.42 -12.15
N LYS A 44 -2.90 1.61 -11.10
CA LYS A 44 -2.19 1.84 -9.83
C LYS A 44 -0.77 1.28 -9.80
N TYR A 45 -0.52 0.16 -10.46
CA TYR A 45 0.69 -0.64 -10.32
C TYR A 45 1.44 -0.91 -11.64
N ALA A 46 0.93 -0.47 -12.81
CA ALA A 46 1.68 -0.62 -14.06
C ALA A 46 3.01 0.12 -14.01
N GLY A 47 4.04 -0.50 -14.58
CA GLY A 47 5.40 0.02 -14.55
C GLY A 47 6.12 -0.13 -13.21
N MET A 48 5.47 -0.65 -12.15
CA MET A 48 6.17 -0.97 -10.90
C MET A 48 6.84 -2.34 -10.99
N ASP A 49 8.13 -2.41 -10.66
CA ASP A 49 8.80 -3.67 -10.39
C ASP A 49 8.53 -4.19 -8.96
N SER A 50 8.70 -5.50 -8.76
CA SER A 50 8.68 -6.18 -7.46
C SER A 50 9.59 -5.52 -6.42
N GLN A 51 10.75 -4.98 -6.82
CA GLN A 51 11.67 -4.27 -5.92
C GLN A 51 11.12 -2.90 -5.50
N GLU A 52 10.43 -2.20 -6.41
CA GLU A 52 9.78 -0.92 -6.13
C GLU A 52 8.57 -1.11 -5.21
N LEU A 53 7.82 -2.21 -5.38
CA LEU A 53 6.72 -2.57 -4.48
C LEU A 53 7.24 -2.87 -3.06
N LYS A 54 8.36 -3.60 -2.94
CA LYS A 54 9.00 -3.87 -1.65
C LYS A 54 9.44 -2.57 -0.98
N ARG A 55 10.11 -1.69 -1.73
CA ARG A 55 10.55 -0.39 -1.23
C ARG A 55 9.37 0.50 -0.81
N LEU A 56 8.28 0.47 -1.56
CA LEU A 56 7.06 1.22 -1.22
C LEU A 56 6.49 0.77 0.14
N LYS A 57 6.39 -0.55 0.37
CA LYS A 57 5.92 -1.08 1.66
C LYS A 57 6.82 -0.72 2.83
N GLU A 58 8.14 -0.79 2.63
CA GLU A 58 9.12 -0.40 3.64
C GLU A 58 8.97 1.08 4.00
N LEU A 59 8.80 1.95 3.00
CA LEU A 59 8.57 3.38 3.19
C LEU A 59 7.22 3.67 3.86
N GLU A 60 6.15 2.95 3.52
CA GLU A 60 4.85 3.10 4.17
C GLU A 60 4.91 2.72 5.66
N GLU A 61 5.60 1.63 5.99
CA GLU A 61 5.81 1.17 7.36
C GLU A 61 6.67 2.16 8.17
N GLU A 62 7.76 2.66 7.58
CA GLU A 62 8.61 3.66 8.21
C GLU A 62 7.85 4.98 8.43
N ASN A 63 7.08 5.44 7.45
CA ASN A 63 6.25 6.63 7.57
C ASN A 63 5.20 6.47 8.69
N ARG A 64 4.58 5.29 8.81
CA ARG A 64 3.66 4.98 9.91
C ARG A 64 4.35 5.11 11.28
N LYS A 65 5.54 4.54 11.43
CA LYS A 65 6.33 4.64 12.67
C LYS A 65 6.72 6.07 12.98
N LEU A 66 7.20 6.82 11.98
CA LEU A 66 7.58 8.22 12.14
C LEU A 66 6.40 9.09 12.57
N LYS A 67 5.21 8.91 11.97
CA LYS A 67 3.99 9.60 12.37
C LYS A 67 3.59 9.31 13.81
N HIS A 68 3.71 8.05 14.23
CA HIS A 68 3.41 7.65 15.60
C HIS A 68 4.36 8.31 16.61
N MET A 69 5.67 8.20 16.39
CA MET A 69 6.68 8.84 17.25
C MET A 69 6.51 10.36 17.31
N TYR A 70 6.21 10.99 16.17
CA TYR A 70 5.95 12.44 16.14
C TYR A 70 4.71 12.81 16.94
N ALA A 71 3.63 12.03 16.85
CA ALA A 71 2.41 12.27 17.61
C ALA A 71 2.67 12.17 19.13
N GLU A 72 3.39 11.14 19.58
CA GLU A 72 3.79 10.99 20.98
C GLU A 72 4.62 12.19 21.45
N LEU A 73 5.67 12.55 20.70
CA LEU A 73 6.53 13.68 21.03
C LEU A 73 5.76 15.01 21.05
N ALA A 74 4.82 15.21 20.12
CA ALA A 74 3.98 16.40 20.08
C ALA A 74 3.04 16.50 21.28
N LEU A 75 2.50 15.37 21.75
CA LEU A 75 1.68 15.30 22.95
C LEU A 75 2.52 15.64 24.20
N ASP A 76 3.70 15.04 24.35
CA ASP A 76 4.62 15.33 25.45
C ASP A 76 5.04 16.81 25.46
N ASN A 77 5.39 17.36 24.29
CA ASN A 77 5.75 18.78 24.16
C ASN A 77 4.61 19.70 24.60
N LYS A 78 3.37 19.36 24.23
CA LYS A 78 2.18 20.10 24.63
C LYS A 78 2.00 20.05 26.15
N MET A 79 2.08 18.86 26.76
CA MET A 79 1.97 18.70 28.22
C MET A 79 3.05 19.52 28.96
N LEU A 80 4.30 19.47 28.49
CA LEU A 80 5.39 20.24 29.10
C LEU A 80 5.15 21.75 29.03
N LYS A 81 4.68 22.24 27.87
CA LYS A 81 4.33 23.67 27.72
C LYS A 81 3.17 24.07 28.63
N ASP A 82 2.12 23.26 28.74
CA ASP A 82 0.97 23.52 29.60
C ASP A 82 1.35 23.55 31.09
N VAL A 83 2.32 22.71 31.51
CA VAL A 83 2.86 22.73 32.88
C VAL A 83 3.69 23.99 33.13
N LEU A 84 4.56 24.37 32.17
CA LEU A 84 5.38 25.57 32.29
C LEU A 84 4.54 26.85 32.30
N SER A 85 3.46 26.91 31.52
CA SER A 85 2.56 28.08 31.48
C SER A 85 1.71 28.24 32.73
N LYS A 86 1.58 27.22 33.58
CA LYS A 86 0.86 27.29 34.87
C LYS A 86 1.74 27.72 36.04
N LYS A 87 3.07 27.78 35.85
CA LYS A 87 4.05 28.13 36.90
C LYS A 87 4.30 29.64 37.02
N PHE A 88 3.67 30.45 36.17
CA PHE A 88 3.69 31.91 36.15
C PHE A 88 2.26 32.42 35.98
#